data_AF-A0A202EE19-F1
#
_entry.id   AF-A0A202EE19-F1
#
_cell.length_a   1.000
_cell.length_b   1.000
_cell.length_c   1.000
_cell.angle_alpha   90.00
_cell.angle_beta   90.00
_cell.angle_gamma   90.00
#
_symmetry.space_group_name_H-M   'P 1'
#
loop_
_entity.id
_entity.type
_entity.pdbx_description
1 polymer ?
#
loop_
_entity_poly.entity_id
_entity_poly.type
_entity_poly.pdbx_seq_one_letter_code
_entity_poly.pdbx_strand_id
1 'polypeptide(L)'
;MSLHTTIVEALSLVLYHGYDGTEGLTGFPNIGTWIIFGVVLVPIYVMIIAWFAGVPRDTKLGGMGVVYLIGITAGMWVPMFFLTVLIGIVFFGGAPEPIGSAGPP
;
A
#
# COMPACT_ATOMS: atom_id res chain seq x y z
N MET A 1 30.15 -8.29 22.43
CA MET A 1 28.87 -8.72 21.83
C MET A 1 28.59 -10.14 22.30
N SER A 2 27.36 -10.45 22.74
CA SER A 2 27.06 -11.77 23.33
C SER A 2 26.78 -12.81 22.24
N LEU A 3 27.08 -14.09 22.51
CA LEU A 3 26.86 -15.20 21.58
C LEU A 3 25.39 -15.35 21.15
N HIS A 4 24.47 -15.02 22.06
CA HIS A 4 23.03 -14.95 21.76
C HIS A 4 22.73 -13.90 20.68
N THR A 5 23.32 -12.71 20.79
CA THR A 5 23.15 -11.62 19.81
C THR A 5 23.64 -12.05 18.42
N THR A 6 24.79 -12.71 18.35
CA THR A 6 25.39 -13.17 17.09
C THR A 6 24.55 -14.24 16.39
N ILE A 7 23.93 -15.15 17.14
CA ILE A 7 23.05 -16.19 16.58
C ILE A 7 21.76 -15.57 16.04
N VAL A 8 21.16 -14.62 16.78
CA VAL A 8 19.94 -13.94 16.33
C VAL A 8 20.19 -13.14 15.05
N GLU A 9 21.32 -12.44 14.94
CA GLU A 9 21.70 -11.70 13.73
C GLU A 9 22.01 -12.62 12.53
N ALA A 10 22.68 -13.75 12.76
CA ALA A 10 22.94 -14.71 11.69
C ALA A 10 21.65 -15.32 11.15
N LEU A 11 20.71 -15.65 12.04
CA LEU A 11 19.39 -16.18 11.67
C LEU A 11 18.53 -15.12 11.00
N SER A 12 18.55 -13.86 11.46
CA SER A 12 17.82 -12.77 10.82
C SER A 12 18.37 -12.48 9.42
N LEU A 13 19.69 -12.50 9.23
CA LEU A 13 20.30 -12.35 7.91
C LEU A 13 19.88 -13.47 6.94
N VAL A 14 19.75 -14.70 7.41
CA VAL A 14 19.32 -15.84 6.56
C VAL A 14 17.83 -15.80 6.25
N LEU A 15 16.98 -15.44 7.22
CA LEU A 15 15.53 -15.40 7.01
C LEU A 15 15.09 -14.16 6.24
N TYR A 16 15.66 -13.01 6.56
CA TYR A 16 15.26 -11.71 6.03
C TYR A 16 16.20 -11.20 4.93
N HIS A 17 17.33 -11.87 4.65
CA HIS A 17 18.29 -11.49 3.60
C HIS A 17 18.73 -10.02 3.63
N GLY A 18 18.73 -9.39 4.81
CA GLY A 18 19.01 -7.95 4.97
C GLY A 18 17.86 -7.02 4.55
N TYR A 19 16.67 -7.55 4.28
CA TYR A 19 15.42 -6.81 4.12
C TYR A 19 14.55 -6.99 5.35
N ASP A 20 14.56 -6.02 6.24
CA ASP A 20 13.59 -6.00 7.32
C ASP A 20 12.21 -5.57 6.78
N GLY A 21 11.16 -6.29 7.17
CA GLY A 21 9.80 -6.06 6.65
C GLY A 21 9.19 -4.73 7.12
N THR A 22 9.83 -4.09 8.11
CA THR A 22 9.30 -2.91 8.82
C THR A 22 10.35 -1.85 9.12
N GLU A 23 11.57 -1.92 8.56
CA GLU A 23 12.56 -0.87 8.73
C GLU A 23 12.21 0.34 7.85
N GLY A 24 11.55 1.34 8.44
CA GLY A 24 11.19 2.61 7.80
C GLY A 24 9.73 2.99 8.03
N LEU A 25 9.41 4.28 7.85
CA LEU A 25 8.03 4.78 7.91
C LEU A 25 7.11 3.84 7.12
N THR A 26 6.12 3.27 7.80
CA THR A 26 5.03 2.47 7.21
C THR A 26 4.19 3.28 6.19
N GLY A 27 4.48 4.58 6.05
CA GLY A 27 3.85 5.57 5.17
C GLY A 27 4.40 5.71 3.75
N PHE A 28 5.20 4.75 3.23
CA PHE A 28 5.77 4.63 1.86
C PHE A 28 7.09 5.38 1.55
N PRO A 29 7.98 4.88 0.64
CA PRO A 29 7.86 3.71 -0.26
C PRO A 29 8.97 2.64 -0.09
N ASN A 30 8.55 1.41 0.21
CA ASN A 30 9.36 0.19 0.07
C ASN A 30 9.55 -0.15 -1.44
N ILE A 31 10.58 -0.90 -1.79
CA ILE A 31 10.82 -1.38 -3.17
C ILE A 31 9.57 -2.03 -3.79
N GLY A 32 8.78 -2.76 -2.99
CA GLY A 32 7.54 -3.40 -3.44
C GLY A 32 6.47 -2.41 -3.90
N THR A 33 6.34 -1.26 -3.24
CA THR A 33 5.39 -0.20 -3.63
C THR A 33 5.74 0.35 -5.01
N TRP A 34 7.03 0.63 -5.24
CA TRP A 34 7.50 1.11 -6.53
C TRP A 34 7.26 0.09 -7.65
N ILE A 35 7.40 -1.20 -7.36
CA ILE A 35 7.11 -2.25 -8.36
C ILE A 35 5.61 -2.28 -8.69
N ILE A 36 4.73 -2.25 -7.69
CA ILE A 36 3.28 -2.32 -7.91
C ILE A 36 2.79 -1.07 -8.65
N PHE A 37 3.08 0.13 -8.14
CA PHE A 37 2.61 1.38 -8.74
C PHE A 37 3.39 1.77 -9.99
N GLY A 38 4.66 1.42 -10.09
CA GLY A 38 5.52 1.83 -11.20
C GLY A 38 5.58 0.86 -12.37
N VAL A 39 5.49 -0.46 -12.14
CA VAL A 39 5.63 -1.48 -13.20
C VAL A 39 4.32 -2.21 -13.45
N VAL A 40 3.70 -2.74 -12.39
CA VAL A 40 2.48 -3.55 -12.52
C VAL A 40 1.29 -2.71 -13.02
N LEU A 41 1.16 -1.47 -12.56
CA LEU A 41 0.08 -0.57 -12.95
C LEU A 41 0.28 0.14 -14.31
N VAL A 42 1.44 -0.02 -14.96
CA VAL A 42 1.73 0.61 -16.26
C VAL A 42 0.65 0.37 -17.31
N PRO A 43 0.16 -0.88 -17.52
CA PRO A 43 -0.86 -1.12 -18.54
C PRO A 43 -2.16 -0.35 -18.28
N ILE A 44 -2.52 -0.13 -17.02
CA ILE A 44 -3.71 0.63 -16.64
C ILE A 44 -3.53 2.11 -16.96
N TYR A 45 -2.35 2.68 -16.67
CA TYR A 45 -2.05 4.06 -17.05
C TYR A 45 -2.09 4.25 -18.56
N VAL A 46 -1.48 3.34 -19.32
CA VAL A 46 -1.50 3.38 -20.79
C VAL A 46 -2.93 3.27 -21.32
N MET A 47 -3.74 2.37 -20.75
CA MET A 47 -5.16 2.22 -21.12
C MET A 47 -5.95 3.52 -20.87
N ILE A 48 -5.82 4.13 -19.69
CA ILE A 48 -6.51 5.38 -19.35
C ILE A 48 -6.05 6.51 -20.30
N ILE A 49 -4.75 6.65 -20.54
CA ILE A 49 -4.22 7.64 -21.48
C ILE A 49 -4.79 7.40 -22.88
N ALA A 50 -4.85 6.15 -23.34
CA ALA A 50 -5.35 5.79 -24.65
C ALA A 50 -6.83 6.17 -24.84
N TRP A 51 -7.66 6.16 -23.79
CA TRP A 51 -9.06 6.61 -23.87
C TRP A 51 -9.20 8.09 -24.26
N PHE A 52 -8.21 8.93 -23.91
CA PHE A 52 -8.27 10.38 -24.15
C PHE A 52 -7.34 10.84 -25.30
N ALA A 53 -6.24 10.13 -25.53
CA ALA A 53 -5.26 10.45 -26.57
C ALA A 53 -5.44 9.65 -27.86
N GLY A 54 -6.15 8.51 -27.82
CA GLY A 54 -6.41 7.67 -29.00
C GLY A 54 -7.39 8.29 -30.01
N VAL A 55 -7.42 7.74 -31.22
CA VAL A 55 -8.40 8.10 -32.26
C VAL A 55 -9.03 6.82 -32.82
N PRO A 56 -10.37 6.75 -32.94
CA PRO A 56 -11.37 7.73 -32.51
C PRO A 56 -11.51 7.78 -30.98
N ARG A 57 -11.87 8.96 -30.42
CA ARG A 57 -12.09 9.15 -28.97
C ARG A 57 -13.49 9.64 -28.64
N ASP A 58 -14.02 9.13 -27.52
CA ASP A 58 -15.23 9.61 -26.86
C ASP A 58 -14.89 9.91 -25.39
N THR A 59 -14.75 11.20 -25.08
CA THR A 59 -14.36 11.66 -23.75
C THR A 59 -15.45 11.44 -22.70
N LYS A 60 -16.72 11.31 -23.10
CA LYS A 60 -17.82 11.02 -22.18
C LYS A 60 -17.74 9.58 -21.71
N LEU A 61 -17.54 8.63 -22.64
CA LEU A 61 -17.32 7.23 -22.30
C LEU A 61 -16.04 7.04 -21.49
N GLY A 62 -14.95 7.70 -21.88
CA GLY A 62 -13.69 7.69 -21.11
C GLY A 62 -13.87 8.21 -19.68
N GLY A 63 -14.57 9.33 -19.50
CA GLY A 63 -14.89 9.88 -18.19
C GLY A 63 -15.74 8.94 -17.33
N MET A 64 -16.76 8.31 -17.91
CA MET A 64 -17.55 7.27 -17.22
C MET A 64 -16.68 6.10 -16.76
N GLY A 65 -15.76 5.62 -17.61
CA GLY A 65 -14.83 4.57 -17.26
C GLY A 65 -13.91 4.95 -16.10
N VAL A 66 -13.38 6.18 -16.09
CA VAL A 66 -12.54 6.69 -15.00
C VAL A 66 -13.32 6.72 -13.69
N VAL A 67 -14.56 7.20 -13.69
CA VAL A 67 -15.42 7.20 -12.51
C VAL A 67 -15.65 5.77 -11.99
N TYR A 68 -15.86 4.80 -12.88
CA TYR A 68 -15.95 3.39 -12.49
C TYR A 68 -14.67 2.87 -11.82
N LEU A 69 -13.51 3.16 -12.39
CA LEU A 69 -12.22 2.73 -11.83
C LEU A 69 -11.98 3.34 -10.44
N ILE A 70 -12.28 4.63 -10.28
CA ILE A 70 -12.20 5.31 -8.99
C ILE A 70 -13.20 4.69 -8.00
N GLY A 71 -14.44 4.46 -8.42
CA GLY A 71 -15.49 3.88 -7.60
C GLY A 71 -15.16 2.48 -7.08
N ILE A 72 -14.64 1.61 -7.95
CA ILE A 72 -14.22 0.26 -7.56
C ILE A 72 -13.02 0.34 -6.60
N THR A 73 -12.01 1.15 -6.93
CA THR A 73 -10.81 1.30 -6.09
C THR A 73 -11.19 1.85 -4.71
N ALA A 74 -11.95 2.95 -4.66
CA ALA A 74 -12.43 3.50 -3.39
C ALA A 74 -13.32 2.49 -2.64
N GLY A 75 -14.20 1.78 -3.34
CA GLY A 75 -15.08 0.77 -2.76
C GLY A 75 -14.34 -0.41 -2.13
N MET A 76 -13.13 -0.74 -2.59
CA MET A 76 -12.30 -1.77 -1.97
C MET A 76 -11.52 -1.23 -0.76
N TRP A 77 -10.89 -0.07 -0.92
CA TRP A 77 -9.92 0.43 0.05
C TRP A 77 -10.55 1.22 1.19
N VAL A 78 -11.63 1.97 0.94
CA VAL A 78 -12.28 2.79 1.98
C VAL A 78 -12.90 1.92 3.08
N PRO A 79 -13.68 0.86 2.79
CA PRO A 79 -14.21 0.01 3.85
C PRO A 79 -13.11 -0.72 4.62
N MET A 80 -12.07 -1.18 3.92
CA MET A 80 -10.92 -1.81 4.55
C MET A 80 -10.25 -0.86 5.54
N PHE A 81 -9.99 0.38 5.13
CA PHE A 81 -9.43 1.43 5.99
C PHE A 81 -10.26 1.64 7.27
N PHE A 82 -11.57 1.85 7.13
CA PHE A 82 -12.46 2.04 8.28
C PHE A 82 -12.51 0.81 9.20
N LEU A 83 -12.50 -0.40 8.63
CA LEU A 83 -12.48 -1.64 9.39
C LEU A 83 -11.19 -1.75 10.23
N THR A 84 -10.03 -1.45 9.65
CA THR A 84 -8.75 -1.42 10.39
C THR A 84 -8.77 -0.41 11.54
N VAL A 85 -9.31 0.79 11.30
CA VAL A 85 -9.42 1.81 12.36
C VAL A 85 -10.36 1.34 13.47
N LEU A 86 -11.51 0.75 13.11
CA LEU A 86 -12.47 0.23 14.07
C LEU A 86 -11.85 -0.89 14.93
N ILE A 87 -11.11 -1.80 14.31
CA ILE A 87 -10.38 -2.87 15.01
C ILE A 87 -9.34 -2.26 15.97
N GLY A 88 -8.56 -1.28 15.51
CA GLY A 88 -7.62 -0.54 16.34
C GLY A 88 -8.27 0.02 17.61
N ILE A 89 -9.39 0.73 17.45
CA ILE A 89 -10.11 1.35 18.56
C ILE A 89 -10.68 0.29 19.52
N VAL A 90 -11.36 -0.73 19.00
CA VAL A 90 -12.09 -1.72 19.81
C VAL A 90 -11.13 -2.65 20.58
N PHE A 91 -10.03 -3.07 19.95
CA PHE A 91 -9.15 -4.08 20.54
C PHE A 91 -7.85 -3.52 21.10
N PHE A 92 -7.38 -2.37 20.62
CA PHE A 92 -6.08 -1.79 20.99
C PHE A 92 -6.17 -0.39 21.62
N GLY A 93 -7.38 0.16 21.80
CA GLY A 93 -7.60 1.40 22.55
C GLY A 93 -7.19 2.69 21.84
N GLY A 94 -6.86 2.63 20.55
CA GLY A 94 -6.41 3.78 19.77
C GLY A 94 -6.46 3.54 18.27
N ALA A 95 -6.49 4.61 17.48
CA ALA A 95 -6.39 4.50 16.03
C ALA A 95 -4.96 4.10 15.62
N PRO A 96 -4.80 3.21 14.62
CA PRO A 96 -3.48 2.83 14.12
C PRO A 96 -2.77 4.00 13.42
N GLU A 97 -1.45 3.88 13.26
CA GLU A 97 -0.65 4.85 12.51
C GLU A 97 -1.15 4.99 11.06
N PRO A 98 -1.18 6.21 10.50
CA PRO A 98 -0.58 7.46 11.00
C PRO A 98 -1.57 8.35 11.80
N ILE A 99 -2.76 7.85 12.13
CA ILE A 99 -3.84 8.64 12.76
C ILE A 99 -3.64 8.70 14.28
N GLY A 100 -3.09 7.64 14.88
CA GLY A 100 -2.69 7.59 16.29
C GLY A 100 -1.34 6.88 16.46
N SER A 101 -0.79 6.92 17.68
CA SER A 101 0.48 6.27 18.02
C SER A 101 0.30 4.75 18.18
N ALA A 102 1.18 3.95 17.57
CA ALA A 102 1.22 2.50 17.80
C ALA A 102 1.99 2.19 19.09
N GLY A 103 1.40 2.42 20.26
CA GLY A 103 2.00 2.01 21.53
C GLY A 103 1.22 2.45 22.77
N PRO A 104 1.46 1.82 23.94
CA PRO A 104 0.93 2.31 25.21
C PRO A 104 1.40 3.76 25.45
N PRO A 105 0.56 4.62 26.06
CA PRO A 105 0.98 5.96 26.47
C PRO A 105 2.12 5.94 27.49
#